data_AF-A0A0F7VCR2-F1
#
_entry.id   AF-A0A0F7VCR2-F1
#
_cell.length_a   1.000
_cell.length_b   1.000
_cell.length_c   1.000
_cell.angle_alpha   90.00
_cell.angle_beta   90.00
_cell.angle_gamma   90.00
#
_symmetry.space_group_name_H-M   'P 1'
#
loop_
_entity.id
_entity.type
_entity.pdbx_description
1 polymer ?
#
loop_
_entity_poly.entity_id
_entity_poly.type
_entity_poly.pdbx_seq_one_letter_code
_entity_poly.pdbx_strand_id
1 'polypeptide(L)'
;MDPFAKIPTEIIRKILELCHDFTSLDGLQQISPRVKEAFEGSFKNITEQVLRNCSLTSHGLHYYFTLLSSIRSTSFTPQALLEELASPPGDIMRPISLSTTHSLAAVQQTVNTAAKIHLTACACLQHLLNRLKSAEPHRPMASTATVVDWTVDRRHPPPKAGEIIRFDVDPPSWIETYRTHRGLWKLELFQQIHHAATNHWLWSTHDLNYFIEQYLEWCLWPGGIEEPQTISECVVVLCSSAPTILSHQAPYLVAVPSPAELTVHTCWPLPNVQDTEVDSKWGRSPRYVQNRNSVLSSFNALRGGEKGRGYHILWKVDFKAFRQLGIPLWDMWRLYQMRLMHQSRSVLSPRGDLVGGWSDITEWPRPIEAYVWFSLAEEGDMIATPRKQVMEP
;
A
#
# COMPACT_ATOMS: atom_id res chain seq x y z
N MET A 1 35.29 -2.58 -18.18
CA MET A 1 34.93 -3.14 -19.51
C MET A 1 33.42 -3.31 -19.54
N ASP A 2 32.76 -2.94 -20.63
CA ASP A 2 31.31 -3.13 -20.79
C ASP A 2 30.99 -4.64 -20.91
N PRO A 3 30.18 -5.23 -20.01
CA PRO A 3 29.89 -6.66 -20.02
C PRO A 3 29.11 -7.10 -21.27
N PHE A 4 28.43 -6.17 -21.95
CA PHE A 4 27.65 -6.44 -23.16
C PHE A 4 28.42 -6.17 -24.46
N ALA A 5 29.71 -5.79 -24.39
CA ALA A 5 30.49 -5.39 -25.56
C ALA A 5 30.55 -6.45 -26.68
N LYS A 6 30.51 -7.74 -26.32
CA LYS A 6 30.58 -8.87 -27.27
C LYS A 6 29.23 -9.48 -27.60
N ILE A 7 28.14 -8.99 -27.01
CA ILE A 7 26.79 -9.55 -27.19
C ILE A 7 26.10 -8.81 -28.35
N PRO A 8 25.53 -9.53 -29.34
CA PRO A 8 24.74 -8.91 -30.40
C PRO A 8 23.54 -8.12 -29.85
N THR A 9 23.21 -6.99 -30.49
CA THR A 9 22.14 -6.09 -30.05
C THR A 9 20.78 -6.79 -29.97
N GLU A 10 20.53 -7.77 -30.84
CA GLU A 10 19.30 -8.58 -30.85
C GLU A 10 19.17 -9.43 -29.59
N ILE A 11 20.29 -9.93 -29.06
CA ILE A 11 20.32 -10.70 -27.81
C ILE A 11 20.15 -9.76 -26.62
N ILE A 12 20.77 -8.58 -26.65
CA ILE A 12 20.58 -7.54 -25.62
C ILE A 12 19.10 -7.16 -25.53
N ARG A 13 18.44 -6.91 -26.67
CA ARG A 13 17.00 -6.60 -26.71
C ARG A 13 16.16 -7.72 -26.10
N LYS A 14 16.45 -8.99 -26.41
CA LYS A 14 15.77 -10.13 -25.79
C LYS A 14 15.98 -10.19 -24.27
N ILE A 15 17.18 -9.90 -23.78
CA ILE A 15 17.45 -9.82 -22.33
C ILE A 15 16.57 -8.74 -21.68
N LEU A 16 16.47 -7.56 -22.30
CA LEU A 16 15.64 -6.47 -21.79
C LEU A 16 14.15 -6.82 -21.81
N GLU A 17 13.66 -7.47 -22.87
CA GLU A 17 12.27 -7.94 -22.98
C GLU A 17 11.90 -9.00 -21.94
N LEU A 18 12.87 -9.75 -21.44
CA LEU A 18 12.68 -10.78 -20.40
C LEU A 18 12.75 -10.23 -18.96
N CYS A 19 12.96 -8.92 -18.77
CA CYS A 19 12.94 -8.34 -17.44
C CYS A 19 11.53 -8.48 -16.80
N HIS A 20 11.50 -8.92 -15.55
CA HIS A 20 10.26 -9.10 -14.78
C HIS A 20 9.98 -7.94 -13.83
N ASP A 21 10.86 -6.95 -13.75
CA ASP A 21 10.71 -5.77 -12.92
C ASP A 21 11.48 -4.58 -13.51
N PHE A 22 11.08 -3.38 -13.10
CA PHE A 22 11.66 -2.14 -13.61
C PHE A 22 13.03 -1.80 -13.02
N THR A 23 13.38 -2.37 -11.87
CA THR A 23 14.70 -2.17 -11.24
C THR A 23 15.78 -2.88 -12.03
N SER A 24 15.51 -4.11 -12.48
CA SER A 24 16.35 -4.86 -13.41
C SER A 24 16.50 -4.10 -14.73
N LEU A 25 15.40 -3.62 -15.31
CA LEU A 25 15.42 -2.87 -16.58
C LEU A 25 16.22 -1.56 -16.48
N ASP A 26 16.02 -0.77 -15.42
CA ASP A 26 16.73 0.48 -15.17
C ASP A 26 18.22 0.20 -14.88
N GLY A 27 18.52 -0.75 -13.97
CA GLY A 27 19.87 -1.13 -13.62
C GLY A 27 20.70 -1.60 -14.81
N LEU A 28 20.12 -2.43 -15.70
CA LEU A 28 20.79 -2.88 -16.93
C LEU A 28 21.16 -1.71 -17.87
N GLN A 29 20.31 -0.70 -17.98
CA GLN A 29 20.60 0.51 -18.78
C GLN A 29 21.70 1.37 -18.14
N GLN A 30 21.75 1.44 -16.80
CA GLN A 30 22.75 2.23 -16.08
C GLN A 30 24.16 1.63 -16.17
N ILE A 31 24.28 0.29 -16.22
CA ILE A 31 25.59 -0.38 -16.22
C ILE A 31 26.25 -0.48 -17.60
N SER A 32 25.51 -0.30 -18.70
CA SER A 32 26.04 -0.49 -20.06
C SER A 32 25.44 0.50 -21.07
N PRO A 33 26.28 1.34 -21.71
CA PRO A 33 25.84 2.21 -22.80
C PRO A 33 25.22 1.46 -23.98
N ARG A 34 25.71 0.26 -24.31
CA ARG A 34 25.14 -0.57 -25.39
C ARG A 34 23.74 -1.05 -25.05
N VAL A 35 23.50 -1.39 -23.79
CA VAL A 35 22.15 -1.77 -23.32
C VAL A 35 21.22 -0.57 -23.38
N LYS A 36 21.69 0.61 -22.99
CA LYS A 36 20.93 1.85 -23.12
C LYS A 36 20.57 2.13 -24.58
N GLU A 37 21.53 2.05 -25.51
CA GLU A 37 21.29 2.23 -26.95
C GLU A 37 20.27 1.21 -27.50
N ALA A 38 20.39 -0.06 -27.10
CA ALA A 38 19.43 -1.10 -27.48
C ALA A 38 18.02 -0.82 -26.94
N PHE A 39 17.91 -0.29 -25.72
CA PHE A 39 16.64 0.18 -25.16
C PHE A 39 16.09 1.34 -25.98
N GLU A 40 16.87 2.39 -26.25
CA GLU A 40 16.44 3.57 -26.99
C GLU A 40 15.90 3.23 -28.39
N GLY A 41 16.54 2.27 -29.07
CA GLY A 41 16.10 1.79 -30.39
C GLY A 41 14.79 0.97 -30.39
N SER A 42 14.31 0.51 -29.23
CA SER A 42 13.12 -0.35 -29.13
C SER A 42 12.30 -0.11 -27.85
N PHE A 43 12.35 1.11 -27.31
CA PHE A 43 11.91 1.41 -25.94
C PHE A 43 10.44 1.05 -25.70
N LYS A 44 9.57 1.28 -26.70
CA LYS A 44 8.14 0.96 -26.59
C LYS A 44 7.90 -0.54 -26.44
N ASN A 45 8.45 -1.34 -27.36
CA ASN A 45 8.28 -2.79 -27.35
C ASN A 45 8.87 -3.40 -26.07
N ILE A 46 10.09 -3.00 -25.70
CA ILE A 46 10.74 -3.49 -24.48
C ILE A 46 9.90 -3.15 -23.25
N THR A 47 9.48 -1.88 -23.11
CA THR A 47 8.69 -1.44 -21.95
C THR A 47 7.34 -2.15 -21.88
N GLU A 48 6.65 -2.35 -23.01
CA GLU A 48 5.40 -3.09 -23.05
C GLU A 48 5.57 -4.56 -22.64
N GLN A 49 6.67 -5.22 -23.06
CA GLN A 49 6.98 -6.58 -22.61
C GLN A 49 7.26 -6.62 -21.12
N VAL A 50 8.04 -5.68 -20.58
CA VAL A 50 8.30 -5.61 -19.13
C VAL A 50 7.02 -5.32 -18.34
N LEU A 51 6.13 -4.44 -18.83
CA LEU A 51 4.82 -4.19 -18.22
C LEU A 51 3.95 -5.46 -18.17
N ARG A 52 4.05 -6.35 -19.17
CA ARG A 52 3.34 -7.64 -19.22
C ARG A 52 3.98 -8.68 -18.30
N ASN A 53 5.31 -8.72 -18.26
CA ASN A 53 6.08 -9.70 -17.51
C ASN A 53 6.16 -9.39 -16.01
N CYS A 54 5.99 -8.13 -15.64
CA CYS A 54 5.96 -7.70 -14.25
C CYS A 54 4.61 -8.06 -13.61
N SER A 55 4.70 -8.87 -12.56
CA SER A 55 3.55 -9.46 -11.87
C SER A 55 2.61 -8.42 -11.23
N LEU A 56 3.11 -7.21 -10.97
CA LEU A 56 2.34 -6.12 -10.40
C LEU A 56 1.61 -5.29 -11.46
N THR A 57 2.29 -4.94 -12.56
CA THR A 57 1.71 -4.09 -13.62
C THR A 57 0.71 -4.84 -14.48
N SER A 58 0.87 -6.15 -14.64
CA SER A 58 -0.11 -7.01 -15.32
C SER A 58 -1.48 -7.03 -14.66
N HIS A 59 -1.58 -6.63 -13.38
CA HIS A 59 -2.83 -6.58 -12.61
C HIS A 59 -3.34 -5.14 -12.37
N GLY A 60 -3.09 -4.24 -13.32
CA GLY A 60 -3.70 -2.91 -13.37
C GLY A 60 -2.77 -1.75 -13.02
N LEU A 61 -1.61 -1.99 -12.39
CA LEU A 61 -0.68 -0.89 -12.09
C LEU A 61 -0.02 -0.28 -13.33
N HIS A 62 -0.07 -0.94 -14.49
CA HIS A 62 0.34 -0.35 -15.76
C HIS A 62 -0.45 0.94 -16.10
N TYR A 63 -1.66 1.11 -15.58
CA TYR A 63 -2.44 2.34 -15.77
C TYR A 63 -1.70 3.57 -15.23
N TYR A 64 -1.12 3.48 -14.03
CA TYR A 64 -0.36 4.58 -13.44
C TYR A 64 0.87 4.90 -14.29
N PHE A 65 1.53 3.86 -14.81
CA PHE A 65 2.67 4.01 -15.71
C PHE A 65 2.29 4.75 -16.99
N THR A 66 1.22 4.34 -17.66
CA THR A 66 0.79 4.94 -18.92
C THR A 66 0.30 6.38 -18.70
N LEU A 67 -0.46 6.63 -17.63
CA LEU A 67 -0.92 7.97 -17.27
C LEU A 67 0.24 8.91 -16.96
N LEU A 68 1.23 8.46 -16.18
CA LEU A 68 2.44 9.26 -15.91
C LEU A 68 3.25 9.55 -17.16
N SER A 69 3.37 8.57 -18.06
CA SER A 69 4.04 8.78 -19.36
C SER A 69 3.27 9.78 -20.22
N SER A 70 1.94 9.80 -20.13
CA SER A 70 1.09 10.79 -20.80
C SER A 70 1.24 12.19 -20.18
N ILE A 71 1.21 12.33 -18.85
CA ILE A 71 1.38 13.62 -18.15
C ILE A 71 2.73 14.28 -18.50
N ARG A 72 3.77 13.46 -18.71
CA ARG A 72 5.09 13.92 -19.14
C ARG A 72 5.18 14.30 -20.62
N SER A 73 4.14 14.01 -21.40
CA SER A 73 4.00 14.51 -22.77
C SER A 73 3.50 15.94 -22.77
N THR A 74 4.08 16.78 -23.62
CA THR A 74 3.62 18.17 -23.82
C THR A 74 2.21 18.28 -24.41
N SER A 75 1.66 17.17 -24.93
CA SER A 75 0.33 17.12 -25.55
C SER A 75 -0.80 16.79 -24.57
N PHE A 76 -0.50 16.43 -23.32
CA PHE A 76 -1.52 15.99 -22.37
C PHE A 76 -2.15 17.18 -21.66
N THR A 77 -3.48 17.24 -21.67
CA THR A 77 -4.24 18.40 -21.21
C THR A 77 -4.87 18.16 -19.83
N PRO A 78 -5.15 19.23 -19.06
CA PRO A 78 -5.95 19.16 -17.83
C PRO A 78 -7.28 18.45 -18.02
N GLN A 79 -7.97 18.71 -19.13
CA GLN A 79 -9.26 18.11 -19.43
C GLN A 79 -9.15 16.60 -19.62
N ALA A 80 -8.15 16.14 -20.37
CA ALA A 80 -7.88 14.71 -20.54
C ALA A 80 -7.58 14.03 -19.19
N LEU A 81 -6.85 14.70 -18.28
CA LEU A 81 -6.61 14.20 -16.94
C LEU A 81 -7.92 14.02 -16.15
N LEU A 82 -8.81 15.01 -16.18
CA LEU A 82 -10.07 14.95 -15.44
C LEU A 82 -10.99 13.85 -15.98
N GLU A 83 -11.08 13.68 -17.30
CA GLU A 83 -11.82 12.59 -17.95
C GLU A 83 -11.25 11.21 -17.57
N GLU A 84 -9.92 11.12 -17.48
CA GLU A 84 -9.20 9.93 -17.06
C GLU A 84 -9.48 9.55 -15.60
N LEU A 85 -9.53 10.53 -14.70
CA LEU A 85 -9.83 10.31 -13.28
C LEU A 85 -11.32 10.12 -12.99
N ALA A 86 -12.21 10.70 -13.79
CA ALA A 86 -13.66 10.51 -13.68
C ALA A 86 -14.12 9.11 -14.13
N SER A 87 -13.32 8.43 -14.96
CA SER A 87 -13.60 7.08 -15.41
C SER A 87 -13.34 6.06 -14.28
N PRO A 88 -14.33 5.24 -13.86
CA PRO A 88 -14.12 4.25 -12.82
C PRO A 88 -12.99 3.29 -13.24
N PRO A 89 -11.93 3.12 -12.44
CA PRO A 89 -10.74 2.35 -12.87
C PRO A 89 -10.98 0.83 -13.01
N GLY A 90 -12.23 0.37 -12.89
CA GLY A 90 -12.64 -1.03 -12.96
C GLY A 90 -13.36 -1.46 -14.23
N ASP A 91 -13.86 -0.55 -15.07
CA ASP A 91 -14.81 -0.92 -16.14
C ASP A 91 -14.16 -1.35 -17.45
N ILE A 92 -12.86 -1.08 -17.63
CA ILE A 92 -12.14 -1.43 -18.86
C ILE A 92 -10.73 -1.88 -18.48
N MET A 93 -10.43 -3.18 -18.61
CA MET A 93 -9.04 -3.63 -18.67
C MET A 93 -8.36 -2.91 -19.83
N ARG A 94 -7.56 -1.89 -19.51
CA ARG A 94 -6.85 -1.16 -20.54
C ARG A 94 -5.77 -2.05 -21.14
N PRO A 95 -5.60 -2.03 -22.47
CA PRO A 95 -4.52 -2.77 -23.09
C PRO A 95 -3.18 -2.23 -22.57
N ILE A 96 -2.25 -3.14 -22.28
CA ILE A 96 -0.86 -2.80 -21.98
C ILE A 96 -0.20 -2.40 -23.31
N SER A 97 -0.38 -1.14 -23.65
CA SER A 97 0.14 -0.50 -24.85
C SER A 97 0.51 0.95 -24.55
N LEU A 98 1.68 1.35 -25.03
CA LEU A 98 2.13 2.73 -24.96
C LEU A 98 1.56 3.53 -26.13
N SER A 99 1.23 4.79 -25.86
CA SER A 99 0.68 5.67 -26.89
C SER A 99 1.73 5.93 -27.97
N THR A 100 1.27 6.15 -29.21
CA THR A 100 2.12 6.66 -30.29
C THR A 100 2.75 8.00 -29.90
N THR A 101 2.07 8.80 -29.09
CA THR A 101 2.52 10.11 -28.60
C THR A 101 3.57 10.05 -27.49
N HIS A 102 3.80 8.90 -26.86
CA HIS A 102 4.82 8.78 -25.81
C HIS A 102 6.23 8.89 -26.40
N SER A 103 7.00 9.87 -25.91
CA SER A 103 8.41 10.08 -26.29
C SER A 103 9.33 9.13 -25.52
N LEU A 104 10.55 8.91 -26.06
CA LEU A 104 11.59 8.13 -25.40
C LEU A 104 11.90 8.68 -24.00
N ALA A 105 12.08 9.99 -23.88
CA ALA A 105 12.39 10.65 -22.61
C ALA A 105 11.29 10.43 -21.56
N ALA A 106 10.02 10.57 -21.96
CA ALA A 106 8.89 10.35 -21.07
C ALA A 106 8.84 8.89 -20.57
N VAL A 107 9.00 7.91 -21.47
CA VAL A 107 8.99 6.49 -21.09
C VAL A 107 10.19 6.13 -20.21
N GLN A 108 11.39 6.60 -20.54
CA GLN A 108 12.59 6.34 -19.75
C GLN A 108 12.47 6.92 -18.34
N GLN A 109 11.95 8.14 -18.20
CA GLN A 109 11.69 8.71 -16.88
C GLN A 109 10.65 7.90 -16.11
N THR A 110 9.64 7.33 -16.78
CA THR A 110 8.63 6.47 -16.12
C THR A 110 9.20 5.11 -15.73
N VAL A 111 10.11 4.53 -16.51
CA VAL A 111 10.88 3.34 -16.11
C VAL A 111 11.68 3.62 -14.83
N ASN A 112 12.40 4.74 -14.77
CA ASN A 112 13.17 5.13 -13.58
C ASN A 112 12.24 5.36 -12.38
N THR A 113 11.05 5.94 -12.62
CA THR A 113 10.03 6.15 -11.59
C THR A 113 9.50 4.82 -11.06
N ALA A 114 9.26 3.84 -11.94
CA ALA A 114 8.81 2.51 -11.56
C ALA A 114 9.87 1.76 -10.75
N ALA A 115 11.16 1.87 -11.12
CA ALA A 115 12.28 1.34 -10.36
C ALA A 115 12.37 1.99 -8.96
N LYS A 116 12.25 3.33 -8.89
CA LYS A 116 12.17 4.08 -7.62
C LYS A 116 11.04 3.56 -6.74
N ILE A 117 9.83 3.43 -7.29
CA ILE A 117 8.66 2.92 -6.55
C ILE A 117 8.93 1.52 -6.02
N HIS A 118 9.55 0.64 -6.81
CA HIS A 118 9.84 -0.72 -6.36
C HIS A 118 10.83 -0.74 -5.19
N LEU A 119 11.93 0.02 -5.28
CA LEU A 119 12.92 0.14 -4.20
C LEU A 119 12.29 0.72 -2.92
N THR A 120 11.48 1.78 -3.06
CA THR A 120 10.77 2.37 -1.93
C THR A 120 9.75 1.39 -1.33
N ALA A 121 9.04 0.61 -2.16
CA ALA A 121 8.11 -0.41 -1.68
C ALA A 121 8.82 -1.48 -0.86
N CYS A 122 9.99 -1.94 -1.32
CA CYS A 122 10.81 -2.92 -0.60
C CYS A 122 11.26 -2.36 0.76
N ALA A 123 11.70 -1.09 0.81
CA ALA A 123 12.07 -0.42 2.05
C ALA A 123 10.89 -0.30 3.02
N CYS A 124 9.71 0.11 2.52
CA CYS A 124 8.48 0.19 3.32
C CYS A 124 8.09 -1.16 3.90
N LEU A 125 8.04 -2.21 3.07
CA LEU A 125 7.69 -3.56 3.52
C LEU A 125 8.69 -4.07 4.57
N GLN A 126 9.98 -3.89 4.35
CA GLN A 126 11.01 -4.29 5.30
C GLN A 126 10.86 -3.58 6.64
N HIS A 127 10.58 -2.27 6.63
CA HIS A 127 10.34 -1.49 7.83
C HIS A 127 9.09 -1.97 8.59
N LEU A 128 7.97 -2.09 7.89
CA LEU A 128 6.70 -2.49 8.48
C LEU A 128 6.74 -3.94 9.00
N LEU A 129 7.45 -4.85 8.33
CA LEU A 129 7.70 -6.20 8.85
C LEU A 129 8.56 -6.19 10.11
N ASN A 130 9.58 -5.33 10.18
CA ASN A 130 10.39 -5.20 11.39
C ASN A 130 9.58 -4.65 12.56
N ARG A 131 8.74 -3.64 12.31
CA ARG A 131 7.76 -3.12 13.29
C ARG A 131 6.82 -4.22 13.76
N LEU A 132 6.31 -5.02 12.83
CA LEU A 132 5.40 -6.13 13.14
C LEU A 132 6.08 -7.24 13.95
N LYS A 133 7.33 -7.60 13.65
CA LYS A 133 8.12 -8.58 14.43
C LYS A 133 8.36 -8.12 15.87
N SER A 134 8.51 -6.82 16.07
CA SER A 134 8.68 -6.21 17.39
C SER A 134 7.35 -5.92 18.09
N ALA A 135 6.20 -6.13 17.43
CA ALA A 135 4.91 -5.91 18.04
C ALA A 135 4.60 -7.04 19.02
N GLU A 136 4.11 -6.67 20.19
CA GLU A 136 3.70 -7.61 21.24
C GLU A 136 2.18 -7.52 21.42
N PRO A 137 1.36 -8.13 20.55
CA PRO A 137 -0.08 -8.23 20.80
C PRO A 137 -0.33 -9.09 22.04
N HIS A 138 -1.19 -8.63 22.95
CA HIS A 138 -1.44 -9.31 24.22
C HIS A 138 -2.87 -9.86 24.30
N ARG A 139 -3.01 -10.99 25.00
CA ARG A 139 -4.31 -11.45 25.51
C ARG A 139 -4.61 -10.81 26.87
N PRO A 140 -5.87 -10.58 27.24
CA PRO A 140 -6.20 -10.08 28.57
C PRO A 140 -6.02 -11.16 29.64
N MET A 141 -5.44 -10.81 30.80
CA MET A 141 -5.46 -11.67 32.01
C MET A 141 -6.80 -11.53 32.77
N ALA A 142 -7.92 -11.67 32.07
CA ALA A 142 -9.23 -11.47 32.66
C ALA A 142 -10.25 -12.43 32.05
N SER A 143 -11.32 -12.71 32.80
CA SER A 143 -12.43 -13.50 32.27
C SER A 143 -13.10 -12.77 31.10
N THR A 144 -13.71 -13.51 30.18
CA THR A 144 -14.48 -12.91 29.07
C THR A 144 -15.52 -11.93 29.59
N ALA A 145 -16.20 -12.22 30.70
CA ALA A 145 -17.16 -11.31 31.32
C ALA A 145 -16.52 -9.98 31.73
N THR A 146 -15.34 -10.03 32.35
CA THR A 146 -14.58 -8.82 32.73
C THR A 146 -14.14 -8.02 31.50
N VAL A 147 -13.73 -8.68 30.42
CA VAL A 147 -13.36 -7.99 29.17
C VAL A 147 -14.60 -7.39 28.50
N VAL A 148 -15.74 -8.10 28.51
CA VAL A 148 -17.04 -7.55 28.06
C VAL A 148 -17.38 -6.30 28.86
N ASP A 149 -17.35 -6.38 30.19
CA ASP A 149 -17.62 -5.26 31.08
C ASP A 149 -16.67 -4.09 30.79
N TRP A 150 -15.38 -4.33 30.54
CA TRP A 150 -14.46 -3.27 30.12
C TRP A 150 -14.79 -2.68 28.75
N THR A 151 -15.14 -3.52 27.77
CA THR A 151 -15.47 -3.04 26.42
C THR A 151 -16.76 -2.21 26.38
N VAL A 152 -17.69 -2.45 27.31
CA VAL A 152 -19.01 -1.81 27.39
C VAL A 152 -19.05 -0.68 28.44
N ASP A 153 -18.47 -0.90 29.62
CA ASP A 153 -18.42 0.03 30.77
C ASP A 153 -17.02 0.65 30.94
N ARG A 154 -16.93 1.90 30.50
CA ARG A 154 -15.72 2.73 30.41
C ARG A 154 -15.13 3.18 31.74
N ARG A 155 -15.74 2.81 32.87
CA ARG A 155 -15.29 3.23 34.21
C ARG A 155 -14.18 2.34 34.74
N HIS A 156 -14.03 1.14 34.19
CA HIS A 156 -12.99 0.20 34.61
C HIS A 156 -11.71 0.41 33.81
N PRO A 157 -10.53 0.33 34.45
CA PRO A 157 -9.26 0.34 33.74
C PRO A 157 -9.16 -0.86 32.79
N PRO A 158 -8.33 -0.76 31.73
CA PRO A 158 -8.12 -1.90 30.85
C PRO A 158 -7.63 -3.13 31.62
N PRO A 159 -8.11 -4.34 31.27
CA PRO A 159 -7.58 -5.57 31.82
C PRO A 159 -6.06 -5.61 31.70
N LYS A 160 -5.39 -6.16 32.71
CA LYS A 160 -3.94 -6.33 32.67
C LYS A 160 -3.55 -7.17 31.45
N ALA A 161 -2.50 -6.73 30.76
CA ALA A 161 -1.89 -7.48 29.68
C ALA A 161 -1.41 -8.84 30.19
N GLY A 162 -1.73 -9.88 29.42
CA GLY A 162 -1.42 -11.26 29.73
C GLY A 162 -0.37 -11.83 28.82
N GLU A 163 -0.63 -13.02 28.29
CA GLU A 163 0.33 -13.69 27.42
C GLU A 163 0.47 -12.94 26.09
N ILE A 164 1.73 -12.77 25.66
CA ILE A 164 2.08 -12.28 24.33
C ILE A 164 1.66 -13.32 23.29
N ILE A 165 0.91 -12.88 22.30
CA ILE A 165 0.50 -13.70 21.17
C ILE A 165 1.69 -13.82 20.24
N ARG A 166 2.30 -15.01 20.23
CA ARG A 166 3.35 -15.34 19.27
C ARG A 166 2.73 -15.72 17.94
N PHE A 167 3.30 -15.19 16.87
CA PHE A 167 2.95 -15.51 15.51
C PHE A 167 4.19 -15.40 14.63
N ASP A 168 4.19 -16.15 13.54
CA ASP A 168 5.28 -16.09 12.58
C ASP A 168 5.03 -14.95 11.58
N VAL A 169 6.09 -14.22 11.25
CA VAL A 169 6.05 -13.16 10.24
C VAL A 169 6.55 -13.70 8.92
N ASP A 170 5.62 -14.21 8.11
CA ASP A 170 5.88 -14.66 6.74
C ASP A 170 6.37 -13.50 5.85
N PRO A 171 7.16 -13.77 4.77
CA PRO A 171 7.45 -12.78 3.74
C PRO A 171 6.18 -12.12 3.18
N PRO A 172 6.26 -10.90 2.62
CA PRO A 172 5.10 -10.24 2.04
C PRO A 172 4.45 -11.11 0.97
N SER A 173 3.14 -11.26 1.04
CA SER A 173 2.41 -11.90 -0.06
C SER A 173 2.35 -10.95 -1.27
N TRP A 174 1.93 -11.49 -2.42
CA TRP A 174 1.79 -10.70 -3.63
C TRP A 174 0.82 -9.52 -3.45
N ILE A 175 -0.33 -9.73 -2.79
CA ILE A 175 -1.31 -8.66 -2.59
C ILE A 175 -0.80 -7.55 -1.66
N GLU A 176 -0.01 -7.89 -0.64
CA GLU A 176 0.62 -6.92 0.27
C GLU A 176 1.63 -6.06 -0.48
N THR A 177 2.43 -6.70 -1.34
CA THR A 177 3.37 -6.03 -2.24
C THR A 177 2.64 -5.12 -3.22
N TYR A 178 1.55 -5.62 -3.82
CA TYR A 178 0.71 -4.88 -4.76
C TYR A 178 0.09 -3.63 -4.12
N ARG A 179 -0.51 -3.74 -2.93
CA ARG A 179 -1.10 -2.60 -2.20
C ARG A 179 -0.06 -1.54 -1.86
N THR A 180 1.14 -1.97 -1.47
CA THR A 180 2.26 -1.06 -1.21
C THR A 180 2.65 -0.28 -2.46
N HIS A 181 2.83 -0.98 -3.60
CA HIS A 181 3.14 -0.33 -4.87
C HIS A 181 2.01 0.59 -5.32
N ARG A 182 0.74 0.19 -5.16
CA ARG A 182 -0.42 1.03 -5.49
C ARG A 182 -0.40 2.34 -4.71
N GLY A 183 -0.17 2.29 -3.39
CA GLY A 183 -0.08 3.48 -2.56
C GLY A 183 1.03 4.42 -3.04
N LEU A 184 2.21 3.89 -3.36
CA LEU A 184 3.33 4.67 -3.90
C LEU A 184 3.05 5.25 -5.30
N TRP A 185 2.40 4.48 -6.19
CA TRP A 185 1.97 4.98 -7.49
C TRP A 185 0.96 6.12 -7.38
N LYS A 186 0.04 6.06 -6.40
CA LYS A 186 -0.88 7.17 -6.10
C LYS A 186 -0.08 8.42 -5.68
N LEU A 187 0.79 8.30 -4.67
CA LEU A 187 1.61 9.44 -4.22
C LEU A 187 2.47 10.05 -5.35
N GLU A 188 3.12 9.20 -6.15
CA GLU A 188 3.93 9.66 -7.29
C GLU A 188 3.06 10.32 -8.38
N LEU A 189 1.91 9.74 -8.71
CA LEU A 189 0.97 10.32 -9.68
C LEU A 189 0.54 11.71 -9.22
N PHE A 190 0.18 11.87 -7.95
CA PHE A 190 -0.17 13.18 -7.39
C PHE A 190 0.98 14.17 -7.52
N GLN A 191 2.20 13.77 -7.17
CA GLN A 191 3.40 14.62 -7.29
C GLN A 191 3.59 15.12 -8.73
N GLN A 192 3.47 14.24 -9.72
CA GLN A 192 3.69 14.59 -11.12
C GLN A 192 2.57 15.47 -11.66
N ILE A 193 1.32 15.22 -11.27
CA ILE A 193 0.20 16.10 -11.60
C ILE A 193 0.38 17.47 -10.95
N HIS A 194 0.71 17.52 -9.66
CA HIS A 194 0.95 18.77 -8.94
C HIS A 194 2.07 19.58 -9.60
N HIS A 195 3.15 18.93 -10.02
CA HIS A 195 4.23 19.57 -10.76
C HIS A 195 3.76 20.10 -12.12
N ALA A 196 2.99 19.31 -12.89
CA ALA A 196 2.45 19.74 -14.17
C ALA A 196 1.45 20.89 -14.02
N ALA A 197 0.55 20.83 -13.04
CA ALA A 197 -0.41 21.86 -12.71
C ALA A 197 0.28 23.20 -12.40
N THR A 198 1.36 23.16 -11.61
CA THR A 198 2.06 24.38 -11.17
C THR A 198 3.00 24.95 -12.23
N ASN A 199 3.66 24.10 -13.03
CA ASN A 199 4.73 24.56 -13.94
C ASN A 199 4.35 24.55 -15.44
N HIS A 200 3.40 23.72 -15.85
CA HIS A 200 3.05 23.53 -17.27
C HIS A 200 1.65 24.03 -17.59
N TRP A 201 0.65 23.63 -16.80
CA TRP A 201 -0.75 24.03 -17.01
C TRP A 201 -1.11 25.34 -16.33
N LEU A 202 -0.24 25.83 -15.42
CA LEU A 202 -0.36 27.11 -14.73
C LEU A 202 -1.72 27.28 -14.04
N TRP A 203 -2.18 26.23 -13.36
CA TRP A 203 -3.45 26.23 -12.64
C TRP A 203 -3.48 27.30 -11.56
N SER A 204 -4.64 27.94 -11.40
CA SER A 204 -4.85 28.83 -10.26
C SER A 204 -4.89 28.03 -8.96
N THR A 205 -4.73 28.72 -7.81
CA THR A 205 -4.89 28.09 -6.49
C THR A 205 -6.30 27.47 -6.34
N HIS A 206 -7.32 28.05 -6.96
CA HIS A 206 -8.68 27.52 -6.93
C HIS A 206 -8.77 26.18 -7.69
N ASP A 207 -8.23 26.13 -8.92
CA ASP A 207 -8.25 24.92 -9.75
C ASP A 207 -7.45 23.78 -9.09
N LEU A 208 -6.30 24.11 -8.49
CA LEU A 208 -5.48 23.13 -7.78
C LEU A 208 -6.21 22.57 -6.55
N ASN A 209 -6.89 23.40 -5.76
CA ASN A 209 -7.67 22.94 -4.62
C ASN A 209 -8.84 22.05 -5.05
N TYR A 210 -9.57 22.45 -6.10
CA TYR A 210 -10.64 21.64 -6.67
C TYR A 210 -10.12 20.28 -7.16
N PHE A 211 -8.99 20.26 -7.85
CA PHE A 211 -8.34 19.01 -8.26
C PHE A 211 -7.95 18.14 -7.07
N ILE A 212 -7.39 18.72 -6.00
CA ILE A 212 -7.01 17.97 -4.80
C ILE A 212 -8.23 17.24 -4.23
N GLU A 213 -9.38 17.91 -4.11
CA GLU A 213 -10.62 17.29 -3.65
C GLU A 213 -11.03 16.10 -4.53
N GLN A 214 -11.03 16.28 -5.85
CA GLN A 214 -11.36 15.22 -6.82
C GLN A 214 -10.35 14.05 -6.76
N TYR A 215 -9.07 14.36 -6.58
CA TYR A 215 -8.02 13.35 -6.46
C TYR A 215 -8.15 12.54 -5.17
N LEU A 216 -8.55 13.19 -4.06
CA LEU A 216 -8.81 12.53 -2.79
C LEU A 216 -10.00 11.56 -2.91
N GLU A 217 -11.08 11.98 -3.57
CA GLU A 217 -12.22 11.11 -3.87
C GLU A 217 -11.81 9.90 -4.71
N TRP A 218 -11.02 10.13 -5.76
CA TRP A 218 -10.47 9.07 -6.60
C TRP A 218 -9.59 8.10 -5.80
N CYS A 219 -8.78 8.60 -4.87
CA CYS A 219 -7.91 7.77 -4.02
C CYS A 219 -8.68 6.82 -3.10
N LEU A 220 -9.95 7.11 -2.77
CA LEU A 220 -10.79 6.22 -1.98
C LEU A 220 -11.00 4.87 -2.66
N TRP A 221 -10.72 4.75 -3.96
CA TRP A 221 -10.88 3.52 -4.72
C TRP A 221 -9.60 3.11 -5.47
N PRO A 222 -9.33 1.80 -5.63
CA PRO A 222 -9.58 0.76 -4.64
C PRO A 222 -8.67 0.95 -3.40
N GLY A 223 -9.06 0.36 -2.26
CA GLY A 223 -8.24 0.29 -1.05
C GLY A 223 -8.56 1.31 0.06
N GLY A 224 -9.22 2.43 -0.26
CA GLY A 224 -9.50 3.51 0.70
C GLY A 224 -8.27 4.38 1.02
N ILE A 225 -8.49 5.41 1.84
CA ILE A 225 -7.45 6.40 2.20
C ILE A 225 -6.35 5.84 3.11
N GLU A 226 -6.61 4.73 3.80
CA GLU A 226 -5.68 4.17 4.78
C GLU A 226 -4.43 3.56 4.14
N GLU A 227 -4.53 3.05 2.90
CA GLU A 227 -3.37 2.56 2.15
C GLU A 227 -2.35 3.68 1.84
N PRO A 228 -2.72 4.77 1.12
CA PRO A 228 -1.77 5.85 0.85
C PRO A 228 -1.31 6.57 2.13
N GLN A 229 -2.14 6.66 3.17
CA GLN A 229 -1.70 7.20 4.46
C GLN A 229 -0.65 6.33 5.14
N THR A 230 -0.86 5.01 5.17
CA THR A 230 0.13 4.06 5.72
C THR A 230 1.46 4.16 5.00
N ILE A 231 1.41 4.23 3.67
CA ILE A 231 2.61 4.38 2.84
C ILE A 231 3.28 5.73 3.06
N SER A 232 2.53 6.83 3.12
CA SER A 232 3.07 8.15 3.39
C SER A 232 3.79 8.20 4.74
N GLU A 233 3.17 7.68 5.80
CA GLU A 233 3.76 7.66 7.14
C GLU A 233 5.05 6.81 7.15
N CYS A 234 5.03 5.67 6.46
CA CYS A 234 6.22 4.83 6.33
C CYS A 234 7.35 5.52 5.55
N VAL A 235 7.03 6.18 4.44
CA VAL A 235 8.00 6.94 3.63
C VAL A 235 8.62 8.08 4.43
N VAL A 236 7.82 8.82 5.21
CA VAL A 236 8.31 9.90 6.07
C VAL A 236 9.32 9.38 7.10
N VAL A 237 9.06 8.22 7.70
CA VAL A 237 9.98 7.59 8.67
C VAL A 237 11.27 7.10 7.99
N LEU A 238 11.16 6.62 6.75
CA LEU A 238 12.31 6.08 6.01
C LEU A 238 13.20 7.15 5.38
N CYS A 239 12.70 8.37 5.22
CA CYS A 239 13.44 9.45 4.58
C CYS A 239 14.47 10.07 5.53
N SER A 240 15.72 10.22 5.06
CA SER A 240 16.78 10.88 5.83
C SER A 240 16.61 12.41 5.91
N SER A 241 15.81 12.98 4.99
CA SER A 241 15.49 14.40 4.91
C SER A 241 14.04 14.68 5.28
N ALA A 242 13.71 15.93 5.59
CA ALA A 242 12.34 16.33 5.86
C ALA A 242 11.44 16.04 4.64
N PRO A 243 10.27 15.39 4.84
CA PRO A 243 9.38 15.04 3.74
C PRO A 243 8.85 16.30 3.06
N THR A 244 8.76 16.28 1.72
CA THR A 244 8.11 17.36 0.98
C THR A 244 6.60 17.09 0.97
N ILE A 245 5.86 17.89 1.74
CA ILE A 245 4.39 17.87 1.77
C ILE A 245 3.86 18.67 0.58
N LEU A 246 3.02 18.05 -0.23
CA LEU A 246 2.50 18.63 -1.47
C LEU A 246 1.12 19.27 -1.31
N SER A 247 0.39 18.96 -0.22
CA SER A 247 -0.91 19.55 0.08
C SER A 247 -1.10 19.76 1.58
N HIS A 248 -1.51 20.97 1.97
CA HIS A 248 -1.88 21.27 3.36
C HIS A 248 -3.24 20.67 3.75
N GLN A 249 -4.14 20.45 2.78
CA GLN A 249 -5.46 19.85 3.02
C GLN A 249 -5.35 18.34 3.31
N ALA A 250 -4.35 17.69 2.71
CA ALA A 250 -4.06 16.28 2.89
C ALA A 250 -2.55 16.09 3.14
N PRO A 251 -2.08 16.25 4.39
CA PRO A 251 -0.65 16.22 4.73
C PRO A 251 0.08 14.91 4.39
N TYR A 252 -0.66 13.83 4.15
CA TYR A 252 -0.12 12.54 3.73
C TYR A 252 0.20 12.49 2.22
N LEU A 253 -0.18 13.50 1.44
CA LEU A 253 0.27 13.64 0.05
C LEU A 253 1.69 14.17 0.04
N VAL A 254 2.64 13.26 0.24
CA VAL A 254 4.08 13.54 0.26
C VAL A 254 4.74 13.12 -1.04
N ALA A 255 5.82 13.80 -1.41
CA ALA A 255 6.67 13.37 -2.52
C ALA A 255 7.37 12.04 -2.19
N VAL A 256 7.44 11.14 -3.17
CA VAL A 256 8.20 9.89 -2.99
C VAL A 256 9.68 10.19 -3.15
N PRO A 257 10.50 9.99 -2.09
CA PRO A 257 11.90 10.41 -2.07
C PRO A 257 12.74 9.61 -3.07
N SER A 258 13.92 10.14 -3.38
CA SER A 258 14.90 9.40 -4.18
C SER A 258 15.37 8.14 -3.43
N PRO A 259 15.66 7.01 -4.11
CA PRO A 259 16.17 5.82 -3.44
C PRO A 259 17.45 6.05 -2.62
N ALA A 260 18.25 7.07 -2.98
CA ALA A 260 19.45 7.46 -2.25
C ALA A 260 19.17 8.15 -0.90
N GLU A 261 17.95 8.64 -0.68
CA GLU A 261 17.55 9.34 0.55
C GLU A 261 16.93 8.38 1.59
N LEU A 262 16.64 7.14 1.18
CA LEU A 262 16.07 6.11 2.05
C LEU A 262 17.11 5.59 3.05
N THR A 263 16.74 5.49 4.31
CA THR A 263 17.57 4.91 5.38
C THR A 263 17.69 3.39 5.28
N VAL A 264 16.79 2.74 4.55
CA VAL A 264 16.77 1.29 4.31
C VAL A 264 16.94 1.04 2.83
N HIS A 265 18.07 0.42 2.45
CA HIS A 265 18.33 0.00 1.08
C HIS A 265 18.10 -1.51 0.96
N THR A 266 16.98 -1.88 0.35
CA THR A 266 16.64 -3.29 0.14
C THR A 266 15.90 -3.43 -1.18
N CYS A 267 16.13 -4.54 -1.86
CA CYS A 267 15.49 -4.87 -3.14
C CYS A 267 15.09 -6.33 -3.07
N TRP A 268 13.78 -6.59 -3.11
CA TRP A 268 13.23 -7.92 -2.98
C TRP A 268 12.76 -8.37 -4.36
N PRO A 269 12.95 -9.64 -4.74
CA PRO A 269 12.32 -10.14 -5.95
C PRO A 269 10.80 -10.00 -5.81
N LEU A 270 10.14 -9.64 -6.91
CA LEU A 270 8.68 -9.57 -6.93
C LEU A 270 8.10 -10.97 -6.63
N PRO A 271 7.13 -11.08 -5.70
CA PRO A 271 6.49 -12.36 -5.43
C PRO A 271 5.73 -12.85 -6.66
N ASN A 272 5.74 -14.17 -6.85
CA ASN A 272 4.93 -14.81 -7.88
C ASN A 272 3.44 -14.61 -7.57
N VAL A 273 2.66 -14.38 -8.61
CA VAL A 273 1.20 -14.36 -8.49
C VAL A 273 0.73 -15.78 -8.23
N GLN A 274 0.08 -15.99 -7.10
CA GLN A 274 -0.60 -17.24 -6.77
C GLN A 274 -2.10 -16.96 -6.82
N ASP A 275 -2.83 -17.75 -7.61
CA ASP A 275 -4.28 -17.66 -7.72
C ASP A 275 -4.92 -19.02 -7.42
N THR A 276 -4.59 -19.55 -6.25
CA THR A 276 -5.15 -20.81 -5.76
C THR A 276 -6.46 -20.56 -5.01
N GLU A 277 -7.24 -21.61 -4.74
CA GLU A 277 -8.40 -21.50 -3.86
C GLU A 277 -7.99 -21.02 -2.45
N VAL A 278 -6.82 -21.42 -1.96
CA VAL A 278 -6.26 -20.98 -0.68
C VAL A 278 -6.03 -19.47 -0.68
N ASP A 279 -5.34 -18.95 -1.70
CA ASP A 279 -5.12 -17.49 -1.83
C ASP A 279 -6.44 -16.73 -1.94
N SER A 280 -7.40 -17.32 -2.63
CA SER A 280 -8.76 -16.81 -2.71
C SER A 280 -9.45 -16.68 -1.36
N LYS A 281 -9.33 -17.66 -0.47
CA LYS A 281 -9.94 -17.62 0.88
C LYS A 281 -9.30 -16.57 1.78
N TRP A 282 -8.00 -16.36 1.62
CA TRP A 282 -7.21 -15.41 2.41
C TRP A 282 -7.06 -14.03 1.76
N GLY A 283 -7.85 -13.72 0.73
CA GLY A 283 -7.81 -12.40 0.09
C GLY A 283 -6.48 -12.05 -0.59
N ARG A 284 -5.69 -13.07 -0.95
CA ARG A 284 -4.36 -12.97 -1.59
C ARG A 284 -4.40 -13.05 -3.12
N SER A 285 -5.51 -13.55 -3.67
CA SER A 285 -5.72 -13.67 -5.11
C SER A 285 -5.81 -12.29 -5.81
N PRO A 286 -5.36 -12.18 -7.08
CA PRO A 286 -5.52 -10.98 -7.89
C PRO A 286 -6.95 -10.43 -7.99
N ARG A 287 -7.98 -11.27 -7.84
CA ARG A 287 -9.37 -10.80 -7.84
C ARG A 287 -9.68 -9.80 -6.71
N TYR A 288 -8.84 -9.73 -5.68
CA TYR A 288 -8.98 -8.81 -4.56
C TYR A 288 -8.26 -7.47 -4.76
N VAL A 289 -7.59 -7.24 -5.89
CA VAL A 289 -6.93 -5.94 -6.15
C VAL A 289 -7.92 -4.78 -6.13
N GLN A 290 -9.15 -4.97 -6.62
CA GLN A 290 -10.16 -3.90 -6.62
C GLN A 290 -10.97 -3.85 -5.32
N ASN A 291 -10.85 -4.85 -4.45
CA ASN A 291 -11.62 -4.93 -3.22
C ASN A 291 -11.01 -4.05 -2.13
N ARG A 292 -11.87 -3.46 -1.30
CA ARG A 292 -11.42 -2.81 -0.07
C ARG A 292 -10.76 -3.86 0.83
N ASN A 293 -9.72 -3.47 1.55
CA ASN A 293 -9.11 -4.36 2.53
C ASN A 293 -10.15 -4.68 3.62
N SER A 294 -10.46 -5.98 3.78
CA SER A 294 -11.40 -6.50 4.77
C SER A 294 -11.03 -6.12 6.20
N VAL A 295 -9.76 -5.79 6.46
CA VAL A 295 -9.29 -5.36 7.77
C VAL A 295 -10.04 -4.13 8.28
N LEU A 296 -10.34 -3.18 7.41
CA LEU A 296 -11.06 -1.96 7.78
C LEU A 296 -12.50 -2.30 8.17
N SER A 297 -13.13 -3.21 7.45
CA SER A 297 -14.45 -3.71 7.81
C SER A 297 -14.44 -4.43 9.16
N SER A 298 -13.43 -5.26 9.44
CA SER A 298 -13.26 -5.95 10.73
C SER A 298 -13.05 -4.96 11.87
N PHE A 299 -12.09 -4.04 11.74
CA PHE A 299 -11.83 -3.00 12.72
C PHE A 299 -13.06 -2.12 12.97
N ASN A 300 -13.72 -1.65 11.91
CA ASN A 300 -14.93 -0.83 12.03
C ASN A 300 -16.08 -1.60 12.69
N ALA A 301 -16.22 -2.91 12.43
CA ALA A 301 -17.20 -3.74 13.12
C ALA A 301 -16.94 -3.83 14.63
N LEU A 302 -15.67 -3.90 15.04
CA LEU A 302 -15.27 -3.89 16.47
C LEU A 302 -15.40 -2.49 17.10
N ARG A 303 -15.24 -1.42 16.32
CA ARG A 303 -15.44 -0.02 16.71
C ARG A 303 -16.92 0.38 16.85
N GLY A 304 -17.86 -0.46 16.40
CA GLY A 304 -19.29 -0.17 16.44
C GLY A 304 -19.87 0.48 15.17
N GLY A 305 -19.15 0.37 14.05
CA GLY A 305 -19.55 0.85 12.71
C GLY A 305 -19.35 2.35 12.48
N GLU A 306 -19.72 2.83 11.29
CA GLU A 306 -19.62 4.25 10.88
C GLU A 306 -20.47 5.20 11.74
N LYS A 307 -21.52 4.68 12.40
CA LYS A 307 -22.39 5.45 13.29
C LYS A 307 -21.85 5.61 14.71
N GLY A 308 -20.56 5.27 14.94
CA GLY A 308 -19.80 5.69 16.11
C GLY A 308 -20.58 5.57 17.40
N ARG A 309 -21.14 4.38 17.67
CA ARG A 309 -21.79 4.17 18.97
C ARG A 309 -20.72 4.35 20.03
N GLY A 310 -20.88 5.38 20.85
CA GLY A 310 -20.03 5.71 21.99
C GLY A 310 -20.10 4.67 23.11
N TYR A 311 -19.94 3.40 22.76
CA TYR A 311 -20.01 2.25 23.65
C TYR A 311 -18.90 1.22 23.36
N HIS A 312 -18.09 1.35 22.29
CA HIS A 312 -17.03 0.39 21.95
C HIS A 312 -15.63 0.94 22.19
N ILE A 313 -14.78 0.28 23.00
CA ILE A 313 -13.46 0.78 23.42
C ILE A 313 -12.55 1.29 22.28
N LEU A 314 -12.55 0.62 21.12
CA LEU A 314 -11.76 1.01 19.95
C LEU A 314 -12.21 2.36 19.34
N TRP A 315 -13.34 2.92 19.78
CA TRP A 315 -13.79 4.24 19.32
C TRP A 315 -12.77 5.35 19.60
N LYS A 316 -12.01 5.20 20.70
CA LYS A 316 -10.95 6.12 21.12
C LYS A 316 -9.61 5.82 20.47
N VAL A 317 -9.42 4.67 19.84
CA VAL A 317 -8.12 4.35 19.27
C VAL A 317 -8.02 5.00 17.90
N ASP A 318 -7.03 5.85 17.71
CA ASP A 318 -6.70 6.38 16.40
C ASP A 318 -6.16 5.23 15.54
N PHE A 319 -6.71 5.09 14.34
CA PHE A 319 -6.29 4.04 13.42
C PHE A 319 -4.84 4.21 12.95
N LYS A 320 -4.24 5.40 13.16
CA LYS A 320 -2.81 5.67 13.00
C LYS A 320 -1.91 4.64 13.69
N ALA A 321 -2.26 4.17 14.89
CA ALA A 321 -1.52 3.13 15.60
C ALA A 321 -1.27 1.89 14.72
N PHE A 322 -2.31 1.51 13.97
CA PHE A 322 -2.32 0.32 13.13
C PHE A 322 -1.65 0.55 11.78
N ARG A 323 -1.67 1.79 11.26
CA ARG A 323 -0.88 2.18 10.09
C ARG A 323 0.61 2.00 10.31
N GLN A 324 1.12 2.35 11.50
CA GLN A 324 2.54 2.15 11.83
C GLN A 324 2.96 0.66 11.86
N LEU A 325 2.00 -0.24 11.97
CA LEU A 325 2.22 -1.69 11.89
C LEU A 325 1.97 -2.25 10.48
N GLY A 326 1.56 -1.42 9.52
CA GLY A 326 1.27 -1.82 8.14
C GLY A 326 -0.08 -2.53 7.95
N ILE A 327 -0.92 -2.56 8.99
CA ILE A 327 -2.19 -3.32 9.01
C ILE A 327 -3.09 -3.07 7.79
N PRO A 328 -3.23 -1.85 7.25
CA PRO A 328 -4.04 -1.61 6.04
C PRO A 328 -3.50 -2.24 4.76
N LEU A 329 -2.23 -2.67 4.75
CA LEU A 329 -1.60 -3.31 3.59
C LEU A 329 -1.72 -4.85 3.69
N TRP A 330 -1.76 -5.37 4.91
CA TRP A 330 -1.71 -6.81 5.20
C TRP A 330 -2.90 -7.60 4.69
N ASP A 331 -2.62 -8.84 4.30
CA ASP A 331 -3.63 -9.80 3.85
C ASP A 331 -4.36 -10.45 5.04
N MET A 332 -5.43 -11.18 4.74
CA MET A 332 -6.25 -11.81 5.79
C MET A 332 -5.47 -12.88 6.57
N TRP A 333 -4.52 -13.56 5.93
CA TRP A 333 -3.73 -14.61 6.59
C TRP A 333 -2.84 -14.01 7.67
N ARG A 334 -2.13 -12.91 7.36
CA ARG A 334 -1.29 -12.22 8.34
C ARG A 334 -2.10 -11.68 9.51
N LEU A 335 -3.27 -11.10 9.23
CA LEU A 335 -4.17 -10.60 10.29
C LEU A 335 -4.74 -11.72 11.16
N TYR A 336 -5.02 -12.88 10.56
CA TYR A 336 -5.41 -14.08 11.30
C TYR A 336 -4.28 -14.60 12.21
N GLN A 337 -3.04 -14.63 11.72
CA GLN A 337 -1.87 -15.00 12.52
C GLN A 337 -1.71 -14.08 13.75
N MET A 338 -1.94 -12.77 13.56
CA MET A 338 -1.92 -11.78 14.65
C MET A 338 -3.14 -11.84 15.59
N ARG A 339 -4.12 -12.70 15.31
CA ARG A 339 -5.40 -12.78 16.04
C ARG A 339 -6.21 -11.48 16.00
N LEU A 340 -6.01 -10.68 14.96
CA LEU A 340 -6.78 -9.45 14.67
C LEU A 340 -8.00 -9.69 13.80
N MET A 341 -8.14 -10.91 13.27
CA MET A 341 -9.28 -11.34 12.47
C MET A 341 -9.56 -12.82 12.68
N HIS A 342 -10.84 -13.16 12.72
CA HIS A 342 -11.33 -14.53 12.86
C HIS A 342 -11.57 -15.24 11.51
N GLN A 343 -11.45 -16.57 11.51
CA GLN A 343 -11.83 -17.44 10.40
C GLN A 343 -12.80 -18.55 10.85
N SER A 344 -14.09 -18.38 10.52
CA SER A 344 -15.20 -19.21 11.04
C SER A 344 -15.32 -20.59 10.41
N ARG A 345 -14.64 -20.82 9.30
CA ARG A 345 -14.64 -22.10 8.59
C ARG A 345 -13.24 -22.68 8.62
N SER A 346 -13.15 -24.00 8.77
CA SER A 346 -11.88 -24.68 8.56
C SER A 346 -11.47 -24.48 7.10
N VAL A 347 -10.30 -23.86 6.89
CA VAL A 347 -9.73 -23.60 5.57
C VAL A 347 -8.26 -23.98 5.57
N LEU A 348 -7.76 -24.37 4.41
CA LEU A 348 -6.32 -24.54 4.23
C LEU A 348 -5.63 -23.18 4.35
N SER A 349 -4.58 -23.14 5.16
CA SER A 349 -3.65 -22.01 5.27
C SER A 349 -2.71 -21.97 4.06
N PRO A 350 -2.06 -20.83 3.79
CA PRO A 350 -1.00 -20.75 2.79
C PRO A 350 0.18 -21.69 3.05
N ARG A 351 0.29 -22.27 4.26
CA ARG A 351 1.31 -23.25 4.65
C ARG A 351 0.90 -24.71 4.43
N GLY A 352 -0.35 -24.95 4.06
CA GLY A 352 -0.90 -26.28 3.80
C GLY A 352 -1.64 -26.91 4.98
N ASP A 353 -1.61 -26.29 6.16
CA ASP A 353 -2.34 -26.76 7.34
C ASP A 353 -3.81 -26.32 7.32
N LEU A 354 -4.72 -27.17 7.80
CA LEU A 354 -6.11 -26.76 8.06
C LEU A 354 -6.17 -25.92 9.34
N VAL A 355 -6.75 -24.73 9.24
CA VAL A 355 -6.90 -23.77 10.34
C VAL A 355 -8.31 -23.20 10.40
N GLY A 356 -8.74 -22.77 11.59
CA GLY A 356 -10.05 -22.19 11.83
C GLY A 356 -11.17 -23.24 11.94
N GLY A 357 -12.42 -22.75 12.00
CA GLY A 357 -13.59 -23.60 12.26
C GLY A 357 -13.77 -23.97 13.73
N TRP A 358 -14.88 -24.65 14.02
CA TRP A 358 -15.38 -24.92 15.37
C TRP A 358 -14.47 -25.81 16.23
N SER A 359 -13.62 -26.63 15.59
CA SER A 359 -12.69 -27.53 16.27
C SER A 359 -11.43 -26.83 16.78
N ASP A 360 -11.05 -25.71 16.15
CA ASP A 360 -10.13 -24.74 16.78
C ASP A 360 -10.97 -23.94 17.78
N ILE A 361 -11.13 -24.46 19.00
CA ILE A 361 -11.90 -23.92 20.15
C ILE A 361 -11.41 -22.52 20.61
N THR A 362 -10.61 -21.82 19.80
CA THR A 362 -10.13 -20.45 20.00
C THR A 362 -10.95 -19.40 19.26
N GLU A 363 -12.27 -19.58 19.09
CA GLU A 363 -13.15 -18.46 18.74
C GLU A 363 -13.09 -17.46 19.88
N TRP A 364 -12.18 -16.49 19.77
CA TRP A 364 -12.14 -15.39 20.71
C TRP A 364 -13.41 -14.59 20.54
N PRO A 365 -14.19 -14.43 21.63
CA PRO A 365 -15.31 -13.51 21.60
C PRO A 365 -14.82 -12.15 21.10
N ARG A 366 -15.63 -11.44 20.31
CA ARG A 366 -15.29 -10.09 19.81
C ARG A 366 -14.66 -9.15 20.85
N PRO A 367 -15.06 -9.16 22.13
CA PRO A 367 -14.38 -8.38 23.18
C PRO A 367 -12.89 -8.71 23.37
N ILE A 368 -12.51 -9.98 23.25
CA ILE A 368 -11.11 -10.42 23.34
C ILE A 368 -10.34 -9.96 22.09
N GLU A 369 -10.92 -10.10 20.90
CA GLU A 369 -10.33 -9.56 19.66
C GLU A 369 -10.12 -8.04 19.76
N ALA A 370 -11.12 -7.30 20.25
CA ALA A 370 -11.02 -5.86 20.49
C ALA A 370 -9.93 -5.50 21.52
N TYR A 371 -9.71 -6.34 22.53
CA TYR A 371 -8.59 -6.17 23.47
C TYR A 371 -7.24 -6.31 22.77
N VAL A 372 -7.11 -7.25 21.82
CA VAL A 372 -5.85 -7.48 21.11
C VAL A 372 -5.51 -6.28 20.22
N TRP A 373 -6.50 -5.76 19.51
CA TRP A 373 -6.41 -4.47 18.81
C TRP A 373 -5.98 -3.34 19.76
N PHE A 374 -6.62 -3.23 20.92
CA PHE A 374 -6.27 -2.23 21.92
C PHE A 374 -4.83 -2.38 22.45
N SER A 375 -4.36 -3.61 22.66
CA SER A 375 -3.03 -3.90 23.19
C SER A 375 -1.88 -3.48 22.25
N LEU A 376 -2.19 -3.27 20.98
CA LEU A 376 -1.23 -2.80 19.97
C LEU A 376 -1.15 -1.28 19.89
N ALA A 377 -2.05 -0.55 20.54
CA ALA A 377 -2.05 0.91 20.57
C ALA A 377 -1.28 1.43 21.78
N GLU A 378 -0.49 2.49 21.59
CA GLU A 378 0.21 3.17 22.67
C GLU A 378 -0.71 4.22 23.34
N GLU A 379 -0.35 4.72 24.52
CA GLU A 379 -1.16 5.73 25.23
C GLU A 379 -1.38 7.01 24.40
N GLY A 380 -0.40 7.38 23.57
CA GLY A 380 -0.48 8.51 22.65
C GLY A 380 -1.42 8.32 21.46
N ASP A 381 -1.85 7.08 21.18
CA ASP A 381 -2.78 6.76 20.08
C ASP A 381 -4.26 6.89 20.50
N MET A 382 -4.51 7.26 21.76
CA MET A 382 -5.85 7.43 22.29
C MET A 382 -6.38 8.85 22.02
N ILE A 383 -7.51 8.96 21.32
CA ILE A 383 -8.23 10.21 21.08
C ILE A 383 -8.60 10.83 22.42
N ALA A 384 -8.03 12.01 22.70
CA ALA A 384 -8.29 12.76 23.91
C ALA A 384 -9.78 13.11 24.02
N THR A 385 -10.44 12.70 25.11
CA THR A 385 -11.76 13.25 25.43
C THR A 385 -11.62 14.73 25.79
N PRO A 386 -12.42 15.64 25.23
CA PRO A 386 -12.49 16.99 25.77
C PRO A 386 -12.91 16.88 27.23
N ARG A 387 -12.04 17.33 28.15
CA ARG A 387 -12.39 17.46 29.57
C ARG A 387 -13.63 18.35 29.61
N LYS A 388 -14.78 17.80 30.01
CA LYS A 388 -15.89 18.64 30.45
C LYS A 388 -15.31 19.51 31.57
N GLN A 389 -15.18 20.80 31.33
CA GLN A 389 -14.95 21.77 32.40
C GLN A 389 -16.06 21.52 33.42
N VAL A 390 -15.68 21.00 34.57
CA VAL A 390 -16.52 20.99 35.74
C VAL A 390 -16.67 22.46 36.10
N MET A 391 -17.82 23.05 35.77
CA MET A 391 -18.24 24.26 36.44
C MET A 391 -18.44 23.86 37.90
N GLU A 392 -17.48 24.22 38.73
CA GLU A 392 -17.64 24.23 40.18
C GLU A 392 -18.75 25.24 40.55
N PRO A 393 -19.52 24.94 41.61
CA PRO A 393 -20.87 25.48 41.85
C PRO A 393 -20.94 26.97 42.14
#